data_AF-S7WQK7-F1
#
_entry.id   AF-S7WQK7-F1
#
_cell.length_a   1.000
_cell.length_b   1.000
_cell.length_c   1.000
_cell.angle_alpha   90.00
_cell.angle_beta   90.00
_cell.angle_gamma   90.00
#
_symmetry.space_group_name_H-M   'P 1'
#
loop_
_entity.id
_entity.type
_entity.pdbx_description
1 polymer ?
#
loop_
_entity_poly.entity_id
_entity_poly.type
_entity_poly.pdbx_seq_one_letter_code
_entity_poly.pdbx_strand_id
1 'polypeptide(L)'
;MNQGLYRSEFEHDACGIGSVVNVKGLKSHETISDALLMLSNMEHRGGRGSDPKTGDGAGILIQLPHTFLKEVTQRLGFGLPEEGFYGVGMVFFPNNKQLYKKCKSNLNKIINELGFKLIGYRAVPTDDTVPGSGALEVMPNIEQVFVQHKDNLSGLDLERKLFVLRNYATSILNSTIPGVNSAFYFASFSSQTLIYKGQLRTDQVLTFYKDLQNNKLKSAIALVHSRFSTNTFPNWRLAQPFRFLSHNGEINTIRGNLNKMRSKETLMKSIHFTDEELEMLLPITNSKNSDSANLDSMVELLALSGRSLPHVLMMLVPEAWQDNKTMDKKKKAFYKFHASLVEPWDGPAALLFTDGKSLGATLDRNGLRPLRYFITSDDRLILSSEAGALPIRESTIIEKGRISPGRMLLADLSKGKISFDEEVKDEVVNRKPYDSWIKKERLKLRMIPAPTELSFPYSTDDIKKNKPFLVTAKKT
;
A
#
# COMPACT_ATOMS: atom_id res chain seq x y z
N MET A 1 16.55 16.45 17.24
CA MET A 1 15.93 17.42 18.16
C MET A 1 14.63 17.89 17.52
N ASN A 2 13.48 17.63 18.14
CA ASN A 2 12.19 18.21 17.75
C ASN A 2 12.08 19.59 18.43
N GLN A 3 12.55 20.65 17.76
CA GLN A 3 12.29 22.03 18.18
C GLN A 3 11.08 22.55 17.41
N GLY A 4 9.88 22.30 17.94
CA GLY A 4 8.61 22.79 17.39
C GLY A 4 7.38 22.17 18.06
N LEU A 5 6.22 22.85 17.96
CA LEU A 5 4.92 22.34 18.42
C LEU A 5 4.34 21.27 17.47
N TYR A 6 4.87 21.17 16.25
CA TYR A 6 4.47 20.15 15.29
C TYR A 6 4.86 18.76 15.78
N ARG A 7 3.87 17.85 15.77
CA ARG A 7 4.09 16.42 15.96
C ARG A 7 3.48 15.70 14.78
N SER A 8 4.31 14.97 14.04
CA SER A 8 3.88 14.14 12.90
C SER A 8 2.86 13.05 13.30
N GLU A 9 2.72 12.79 14.59
CA GLU A 9 1.76 11.85 15.17
C GLU A 9 0.30 12.35 15.16
N PHE A 10 0.04 13.63 14.80
CA PHE A 10 -1.30 14.25 14.78
C PHE A 10 -1.71 14.74 13.38
N GLU A 11 -1.12 14.20 12.32
CA GLU A 11 -1.41 14.58 10.93
C GLU A 11 -2.80 14.06 10.50
N HIS A 12 -3.65 14.94 9.94
CA HIS A 12 -5.02 14.60 9.49
C HIS A 12 -5.15 14.76 7.97
N ASP A 13 -5.62 13.72 7.28
CA ASP A 13 -5.63 13.67 5.81
C ASP A 13 -7.07 13.73 5.23
N ALA A 14 -7.34 14.68 4.33
CA ALA A 14 -8.58 14.80 3.55
C ALA A 14 -8.39 14.39 2.07
N CYS A 15 -7.62 13.32 1.83
CA CYS A 15 -7.18 12.85 0.51
C CYS A 15 -8.33 12.59 -0.50
N GLY A 16 -7.97 12.53 -1.78
CA GLY A 16 -8.80 12.00 -2.86
C GLY A 16 -8.22 10.70 -3.40
N ILE A 17 -9.05 9.67 -3.62
CA ILE A 17 -8.63 8.41 -4.25
C ILE A 17 -9.58 8.01 -5.34
N GLY A 18 -9.05 7.34 -6.36
CA GLY A 18 -9.87 6.81 -7.44
C GLY A 18 -9.14 5.80 -8.29
N SER A 19 -9.90 5.10 -9.12
CA SER A 19 -9.35 4.18 -10.10
C SER A 19 -10.30 3.96 -11.26
N VAL A 20 -9.71 3.63 -12.41
CA VAL A 20 -10.40 3.19 -13.61
C VAL A 20 -9.81 1.84 -13.97
N VAL A 21 -10.67 0.85 -14.20
CA VAL A 21 -10.27 -0.46 -14.67
C VAL A 21 -11.16 -0.94 -15.80
N ASN A 22 -10.55 -1.53 -16.84
CA ASN A 22 -11.28 -2.36 -17.79
C ASN A 22 -11.26 -3.81 -17.28
N VAL A 23 -12.43 -4.32 -16.92
CA VAL A 23 -12.59 -5.63 -16.26
C VAL A 23 -12.15 -6.78 -17.16
N LYS A 24 -12.24 -6.63 -18.49
CA LYS A 24 -11.75 -7.63 -19.46
C LYS A 24 -10.25 -7.56 -19.74
N GLY A 25 -9.52 -6.67 -19.05
CA GLY A 25 -8.08 -6.53 -19.18
C GLY A 25 -7.64 -5.82 -20.46
N LEU A 26 -8.54 -5.13 -21.17
CA LEU A 26 -8.20 -4.38 -22.37
C LEU A 26 -7.37 -3.15 -21.99
N LYS A 27 -6.08 -3.17 -22.34
CA LYS A 27 -5.15 -2.07 -22.05
C LYS A 27 -5.39 -0.91 -23.04
N SER A 28 -5.68 0.28 -22.52
CA SER A 28 -5.85 1.50 -23.31
C SER A 28 -5.14 2.69 -22.68
N HIS A 29 -4.88 3.73 -23.48
CA HIS A 29 -4.42 5.01 -22.94
C HIS A 29 -5.58 5.77 -22.28
N GLU A 30 -6.81 5.54 -22.74
CA GLU A 30 -8.03 6.12 -22.18
C GLU A 30 -8.19 5.82 -20.68
N THR A 31 -7.90 4.59 -20.25
CA THR A 31 -7.89 4.24 -18.82
C THR A 31 -6.97 5.15 -18.00
N ILE A 32 -5.81 5.53 -18.56
CA ILE A 32 -4.81 6.38 -17.92
C ILE A 32 -5.26 7.84 -17.95
N SER A 33 -5.71 8.34 -19.11
CA SER A 33 -6.19 9.72 -19.23
C SER A 33 -7.41 9.98 -18.35
N ASP A 34 -8.33 9.02 -18.25
CA ASP A 34 -9.53 9.15 -17.42
C ASP A 34 -9.18 9.12 -15.93
N ALA A 35 -8.24 8.28 -15.51
CA ALA A 35 -7.76 8.30 -14.14
C ALA A 35 -7.05 9.63 -13.78
N LEU A 36 -6.28 10.20 -14.71
CA LEU A 36 -5.63 11.50 -14.52
C LEU A 36 -6.63 12.67 -14.53
N LEU A 37 -7.66 12.62 -15.39
CA LEU A 37 -8.77 13.58 -15.37
C LEU A 37 -9.51 13.51 -14.03
N MET A 38 -9.80 12.29 -13.56
CA MET A 38 -10.40 12.07 -12.25
C MET A 38 -9.55 12.65 -11.12
N LEU A 39 -8.23 12.44 -11.18
CA LEU A 39 -7.29 13.01 -10.22
C LEU A 39 -7.35 14.54 -10.23
N SER A 40 -7.28 15.17 -11.40
CA SER A 40 -7.36 16.64 -11.57
C SER A 40 -8.67 17.23 -11.05
N ASN A 41 -9.79 16.50 -11.17
CA ASN A 41 -11.09 16.93 -10.66
C ASN A 41 -11.21 16.81 -9.13
N MET A 42 -10.23 16.20 -8.45
CA MET A 42 -10.14 16.10 -6.99
C MET A 42 -9.14 17.11 -6.38
N GLU A 43 -8.72 18.14 -7.13
CA GLU A 43 -7.79 19.16 -6.63
C GLU A 43 -8.31 19.89 -5.38
N HIS A 44 -9.62 20.06 -5.22
CA HIS A 44 -10.21 20.65 -4.01
C HIS A 44 -10.05 19.78 -2.75
N ARG A 45 -9.65 18.52 -2.91
CA ARG A 45 -9.22 17.62 -1.83
C ARG A 45 -7.70 17.56 -1.65
N GLY A 46 -6.94 18.12 -2.58
CA GLY A 46 -5.49 18.19 -2.49
C GLY A 46 -5.06 19.32 -1.55
N GLY A 47 -4.02 19.08 -0.77
CA GLY A 47 -3.40 20.15 -0.01
C GLY A 47 -2.45 20.97 -0.86
N ARG A 48 -2.36 22.25 -0.54
CA ARG A 48 -1.41 23.20 -1.14
C ARG A 48 -0.36 23.56 -0.10
N GLY A 49 0.90 23.53 -0.50
CA GLY A 49 2.02 23.99 0.31
C GLY A 49 2.03 25.51 0.48
N SER A 50 3.12 26.03 1.04
CA SER A 50 3.32 27.47 1.24
C SER A 50 3.38 28.27 -0.08
N ASP A 51 3.81 27.64 -1.17
CA ASP A 51 3.75 28.15 -2.54
C ASP A 51 2.48 27.59 -3.23
N PRO A 52 1.63 28.43 -3.87
CA PRO A 52 0.45 27.99 -4.61
C PRO A 52 0.68 26.87 -5.65
N LYS A 53 1.91 26.75 -6.18
CA LYS A 53 2.29 25.69 -7.13
C LYS A 53 2.77 24.39 -6.49
N THR A 54 3.03 24.39 -5.18
CA THR A 54 3.47 23.20 -4.44
C THR A 54 2.24 22.45 -3.95
N GLY A 55 2.04 21.20 -4.41
CA GLY A 55 1.01 20.30 -3.88
C GLY A 55 1.60 19.34 -2.83
N ASP A 56 0.75 18.75 -2.00
CA ASP A 56 1.17 17.84 -0.92
C ASP A 56 1.57 16.44 -1.39
N GLY A 57 1.20 16.10 -2.63
CA GLY A 57 1.61 14.88 -3.30
C GLY A 57 0.49 14.27 -4.12
N ALA A 58 0.81 13.86 -5.34
CA ALA A 58 -0.14 13.20 -6.23
C ALA A 58 0.58 12.13 -7.06
N GLY A 59 -0.18 11.16 -7.55
CA GLY A 59 0.38 10.11 -8.38
C GLY A 59 -0.64 9.16 -8.97
N ILE A 60 -0.11 8.29 -9.82
CA ILE A 60 -0.82 7.23 -10.54
C ILE A 60 -0.01 5.94 -10.51
N LEU A 61 -0.69 4.83 -10.28
CA LEU A 61 -0.20 3.46 -10.46
C LEU A 61 -0.87 2.89 -11.71
N ILE A 62 -0.06 2.31 -12.59
CA ILE A 62 -0.51 1.60 -13.79
C ILE A 62 0.09 0.20 -13.85
N GLN A 63 -0.45 -0.66 -14.71
CA GLN A 63 0.24 -1.89 -15.11
C GLN A 63 1.50 -1.55 -15.88
N LEU A 64 2.51 -2.42 -15.80
CA LEU A 64 3.76 -2.26 -16.52
C LEU A 64 3.50 -2.21 -18.04
N PRO A 65 3.80 -1.08 -18.73
CA PRO A 65 3.44 -0.92 -20.14
C PRO A 65 4.54 -1.48 -21.04
N HIS A 66 4.64 -2.81 -21.13
CA HIS A 66 5.74 -3.52 -21.82
C HIS A 66 6.06 -2.99 -23.21
N THR A 67 5.05 -2.85 -24.08
CA THR A 67 5.23 -2.38 -25.46
C THR A 67 5.87 -0.99 -25.53
N PHE A 68 5.41 -0.07 -24.69
CA PHE A 68 5.98 1.28 -24.58
C PHE A 68 7.43 1.23 -24.08
N LEU A 69 7.68 0.47 -23.00
CA LEU A 69 9.02 0.36 -22.41
C LEU A 69 10.02 -0.25 -23.38
N LYS A 70 9.66 -1.31 -24.10
CA LYS A 70 10.50 -1.96 -25.12
C LYS A 70 10.92 -0.98 -26.22
N GLU A 71 9.99 -0.15 -26.70
CA GLU A 71 10.28 0.88 -27.71
C GLU A 71 11.24 1.95 -27.18
N VAL A 72 10.99 2.51 -25.99
CA VAL A 72 11.83 3.59 -25.46
C VAL A 72 13.22 3.13 -25.03
N THR A 73 13.37 1.91 -24.51
CA THR A 73 14.68 1.38 -24.12
C THR A 73 15.51 0.96 -25.33
N GLN A 74 14.88 0.46 -26.40
CA GLN A 74 15.58 0.14 -27.64
C GLN A 74 16.26 1.38 -28.24
N ARG A 75 15.61 2.55 -28.16
CA ARG A 75 16.21 3.84 -28.54
C ARG A 75 17.37 4.27 -27.65
N LEU A 76 17.43 3.78 -26.42
CA LEU A 76 18.52 4.01 -25.46
C LEU A 76 19.66 2.98 -25.61
N GLY A 77 19.55 2.03 -26.55
CA GLY A 77 20.60 1.07 -26.86
C GLY A 77 20.52 -0.25 -26.11
N PHE A 78 19.40 -0.57 -25.42
CA PHE A 78 19.22 -1.88 -24.78
C PHE A 78 17.82 -2.48 -24.97
N GLY A 79 17.79 -3.80 -25.17
CA GLY A 79 16.56 -4.57 -25.31
C GLY A 79 16.01 -5.03 -23.97
N LEU A 80 14.69 -5.19 -23.89
CA LEU A 80 14.02 -5.82 -22.76
C LEU A 80 13.68 -7.28 -23.08
N PRO A 81 13.73 -8.19 -22.08
CA PRO A 81 13.11 -9.51 -22.17
C PRO A 81 11.60 -9.42 -22.43
N GLU A 82 10.98 -10.56 -22.67
CA GLU A 82 9.52 -10.66 -22.78
C GLU A 82 8.80 -10.19 -21.51
N GLU A 83 7.55 -9.74 -21.66
CA GLU A 83 6.71 -9.27 -20.56
C GLU A 83 6.67 -10.30 -19.42
N GLY A 84 6.90 -9.85 -18.18
CA GLY A 84 6.90 -10.71 -16.99
C GLY A 84 8.23 -11.39 -16.65
N PHE A 85 9.28 -11.25 -17.49
CA PHE A 85 10.62 -11.79 -17.22
C PHE A 85 11.65 -10.73 -16.79
N TYR A 86 11.22 -9.50 -16.56
CA TYR A 86 12.06 -8.42 -16.06
C TYR A 86 11.29 -7.56 -15.06
N GLY A 87 12.02 -6.95 -14.13
CA GLY A 87 11.51 -5.97 -13.18
C GLY A 87 11.92 -4.56 -13.57
N VAL A 88 11.05 -3.59 -13.26
CA VAL A 88 11.33 -2.16 -13.41
C VAL A 88 11.23 -1.47 -12.06
N GLY A 89 12.33 -0.87 -11.63
CA GLY A 89 12.38 -0.02 -10.44
C GLY A 89 12.22 1.44 -10.84
N MET A 90 11.18 2.12 -10.35
CA MET A 90 11.07 3.58 -10.41
C MET A 90 11.83 4.15 -9.21
N VAL A 91 13.03 4.70 -9.46
CA VAL A 91 14.00 5.07 -8.43
C VAL A 91 14.10 6.58 -8.32
N PHE A 92 14.06 7.06 -7.09
CA PHE A 92 14.38 8.43 -6.69
C PHE A 92 15.79 8.40 -6.10
N PHE A 93 16.76 8.93 -6.84
CA PHE A 93 18.11 9.13 -6.35
C PHE A 93 18.27 10.52 -5.74
N PRO A 94 19.19 10.72 -4.78
CA PRO A 94 19.51 12.03 -4.25
C PRO A 94 19.98 12.99 -5.36
N ASN A 95 19.65 14.28 -5.24
CA ASN A 95 20.02 15.32 -6.19
C ASN A 95 21.54 15.61 -6.20
N ASN A 96 22.21 15.46 -5.05
CA ASN A 96 23.64 15.67 -4.91
C ASN A 96 24.43 14.69 -5.80
N LYS A 97 25.25 15.22 -6.71
CA LYS A 97 25.99 14.43 -7.72
C LYS A 97 26.87 13.33 -7.13
N GLN A 98 27.50 13.56 -5.98
CA GLN A 98 28.37 12.55 -5.35
C GLN A 98 27.53 11.44 -4.71
N LEU A 99 26.46 11.79 -4.00
CA LEU A 99 25.54 10.82 -3.42
C LEU A 99 24.84 10.00 -4.51
N TYR A 100 24.39 10.64 -5.58
CA TYR A 100 23.82 9.98 -6.76
C TYR A 100 24.75 8.88 -7.29
N LYS A 101 26.02 9.21 -7.58
CA LYS A 101 27.01 8.25 -8.09
C LYS A 101 27.26 7.10 -7.11
N LYS A 102 27.37 7.39 -5.81
CA LYS A 102 27.57 6.37 -4.77
C LYS A 102 26.35 5.44 -4.66
N CYS A 103 25.14 6.00 -4.60
CA CYS A 103 23.90 5.23 -4.56
C CYS A 103 23.75 4.33 -5.78
N LYS A 104 23.95 4.86 -6.99
CA LYS A 104 23.83 4.09 -8.24
C LYS A 104 24.89 2.98 -8.34
N SER A 105 26.13 3.26 -7.95
CA SER A 105 27.19 2.24 -7.92
C SER A 105 26.91 1.11 -6.93
N ASN A 106 26.51 1.44 -5.70
CA ASN A 106 26.16 0.42 -4.70
C ASN A 106 24.88 -0.33 -5.05
N LEU A 107 23.88 0.33 -5.65
CA LEU A 107 22.70 -0.36 -6.17
C LEU A 107 23.08 -1.41 -7.21
N ASN A 108 23.99 -1.10 -8.13
CA ASN A 108 24.46 -2.08 -9.13
C ASN A 108 25.14 -3.29 -8.50
N LYS A 109 25.90 -3.10 -7.41
CA LYS A 109 26.51 -4.22 -6.67
C LYS A 109 25.44 -5.10 -6.04
N ILE A 110 24.49 -4.49 -5.33
CA ILE A 110 23.39 -5.21 -4.66
C ILE A 110 22.54 -5.98 -5.69
N ILE A 111 22.23 -5.37 -6.84
CA ILE A 111 21.54 -6.05 -7.96
C ILE A 111 22.28 -7.34 -8.33
N ASN A 112 23.61 -7.26 -8.54
CA ASN A 112 24.39 -8.42 -8.93
C ASN A 112 24.52 -9.49 -7.83
N GLU A 113 24.71 -9.05 -6.57
CA GLU A 113 24.81 -9.89 -5.37
C GLU A 113 23.52 -10.69 -5.12
N LEU A 114 22.36 -10.06 -5.30
CA LEU A 114 21.05 -10.71 -5.16
C LEU A 114 20.59 -11.48 -6.40
N GLY A 115 21.52 -11.88 -7.27
CA GLY A 115 21.23 -12.79 -8.38
C GLY A 115 20.55 -12.12 -9.59
N PHE A 116 20.55 -10.79 -9.70
CA PHE A 116 20.01 -10.10 -10.87
C PHE A 116 21.10 -9.68 -11.86
N LYS A 117 20.73 -9.61 -13.13
CA LYS A 117 21.45 -8.94 -14.20
C LYS A 117 20.84 -7.55 -14.39
N LEU A 118 21.69 -6.52 -14.30
CA LEU A 118 21.32 -5.16 -14.71
C LEU A 118 21.19 -5.12 -16.24
N ILE A 119 20.02 -4.72 -16.73
CA ILE A 119 19.77 -4.53 -18.17
C ILE A 119 20.17 -3.10 -18.57
N GLY A 120 19.72 -2.10 -17.81
CA GLY A 120 19.98 -0.70 -18.13
C GLY A 120 19.27 0.28 -17.18
N TYR A 121 19.60 1.56 -17.38
CA TYR A 121 18.95 2.69 -16.72
C TYR A 121 18.32 3.60 -17.77
N ARG A 122 17.19 4.21 -17.42
CA ARG A 122 16.50 5.23 -18.22
C ARG A 122 16.19 6.43 -17.33
N ALA A 123 16.68 7.60 -17.69
CA ALA A 123 16.18 8.83 -17.10
C ALA A 123 14.71 9.02 -17.50
N VAL A 124 13.84 9.27 -16.51
CA VAL A 124 12.42 9.49 -16.80
C VAL A 124 12.26 10.92 -17.32
N PRO A 125 11.63 11.12 -18.50
CA PRO A 125 11.49 12.45 -19.05
C PRO A 125 10.48 13.28 -18.24
N THR A 126 10.98 14.29 -17.53
CA THR A 126 10.19 15.22 -16.70
C THR A 126 10.14 16.63 -17.30
N ASP A 127 9.23 17.45 -16.81
CA ASP A 127 9.20 18.90 -17.01
C ASP A 127 9.37 19.63 -15.67
N ASP A 128 10.60 20.04 -15.38
CA ASP A 128 10.99 20.65 -14.12
C ASP A 128 10.44 22.08 -13.94
N THR A 129 9.76 22.65 -14.95
CA THR A 129 9.07 23.95 -14.85
C THR A 129 7.69 23.87 -14.20
N VAL A 130 7.16 22.64 -14.04
CA VAL A 130 5.82 22.37 -13.51
C VAL A 130 5.74 22.46 -11.98
N PRO A 131 6.65 21.84 -11.19
CA PRO A 131 6.57 21.86 -9.74
C PRO A 131 6.80 23.28 -9.17
N GLY A 132 6.18 23.57 -8.03
CA GLY A 132 6.49 24.76 -7.24
C GLY A 132 7.93 24.75 -6.70
N SER A 133 8.42 25.91 -6.24
CA SER A 133 9.82 26.08 -5.84
C SER A 133 10.23 25.14 -4.70
N GLY A 134 9.35 24.95 -3.72
CA GLY A 134 9.57 24.04 -2.60
C GLY A 134 9.64 22.57 -3.04
N ALA A 135 8.79 22.15 -3.98
CA ALA A 135 8.85 20.80 -4.54
C ALA A 135 10.12 20.58 -5.37
N LEU A 136 10.54 21.58 -6.14
CA LEU A 136 11.73 21.54 -6.99
C LEU A 136 13.03 21.42 -6.17
N GLU A 137 13.13 22.14 -5.04
CA GLU A 137 14.31 22.10 -4.15
C GLU A 137 14.64 20.69 -3.65
N VAL A 138 13.60 19.92 -3.33
CA VAL A 138 13.72 18.54 -2.83
C VAL A 138 13.48 17.49 -3.92
N MET A 139 13.42 17.90 -5.20
CA MET A 139 13.17 16.98 -6.31
C MET A 139 14.32 15.96 -6.46
N PRO A 140 14.01 14.65 -6.49
CA PRO A 140 15.03 13.64 -6.70
C PRO A 140 15.41 13.52 -8.18
N ASN A 141 16.55 12.89 -8.44
CA ASN A 141 16.87 12.39 -9.77
C ASN A 141 16.01 11.15 -10.03
N ILE A 142 15.04 11.24 -10.95
CA ILE A 142 14.07 10.18 -11.22
C ILE A 142 14.55 9.30 -12.38
N GLU A 143 14.81 8.04 -12.12
CA GLU A 143 15.24 7.06 -13.13
C GLU A 143 14.47 5.75 -13.02
N GLN A 144 14.34 5.05 -14.14
CA GLN A 144 13.93 3.65 -14.19
C GLN A 144 15.16 2.75 -14.29
N VAL A 145 15.24 1.74 -13.43
CA VAL A 145 16.23 0.66 -13.51
C VAL A 145 15.57 -0.63 -13.98
N PHE A 146 16.18 -1.30 -14.95
CA PHE A 146 15.68 -2.54 -15.54
C PHE A 146 16.57 -3.71 -15.13
N VAL A 147 15.97 -4.76 -14.58
CA VAL A 147 16.71 -5.95 -14.12
C VAL A 147 16.02 -7.24 -14.57
N GLN A 148 16.81 -8.28 -14.78
CA GLN A 148 16.33 -9.64 -15.02
C GLN A 148 16.98 -10.57 -13.99
N HIS A 149 16.22 -11.49 -13.39
CA HIS A 149 16.82 -12.48 -12.49
C HIS A 149 17.66 -13.48 -13.30
N LYS A 150 18.84 -13.88 -12.81
CA LYS A 150 19.76 -14.78 -13.53
C LYS A 150 19.14 -16.14 -13.83
N ASP A 151 18.25 -16.61 -12.94
CA ASP A 151 17.48 -17.86 -13.12
C ASP A 151 16.24 -17.70 -14.02
N ASN A 152 16.08 -16.56 -14.70
CA ASN A 152 14.97 -16.26 -15.59
C ASN A 152 13.57 -16.45 -14.95
N LEU A 153 13.45 -16.00 -13.69
CA LEU A 153 12.20 -16.07 -12.94
C LEU A 153 11.12 -15.17 -13.56
N SER A 154 9.86 -15.53 -13.33
CA SER A 154 8.68 -14.75 -13.74
C SER A 154 7.58 -14.80 -12.68
N GLY A 155 6.53 -14.00 -12.86
CA GLY A 155 5.36 -14.02 -11.99
C GLY A 155 5.68 -13.73 -10.52
N LEU A 156 5.06 -14.47 -9.60
CA LEU A 156 5.24 -14.23 -8.16
C LEU A 156 6.66 -14.50 -7.66
N ASP A 157 7.40 -15.42 -8.29
CA ASP A 157 8.77 -15.71 -7.88
C ASP A 157 9.70 -14.55 -8.22
N LEU A 158 9.52 -13.93 -9.40
CA LEU A 158 10.20 -12.68 -9.73
C LEU A 158 9.78 -11.54 -8.80
N GLU A 159 8.49 -11.35 -8.54
CA GLU A 159 8.01 -10.30 -7.63
C GLU A 159 8.61 -10.42 -6.22
N ARG A 160 8.72 -11.65 -5.69
CA ARG A 160 9.35 -11.89 -4.37
C ARG A 160 10.81 -11.48 -4.34
N LYS A 161 11.59 -11.83 -5.36
CA LYS A 161 13.00 -11.44 -5.43
C LYS A 161 13.17 -9.93 -5.64
N LEU A 162 12.30 -9.29 -6.43
CA LEU A 162 12.27 -7.84 -6.58
C LEU A 162 11.91 -7.13 -5.26
N PHE A 163 10.98 -7.69 -4.49
CA PHE A 163 10.62 -7.20 -3.15
C PHE A 163 11.82 -7.25 -2.19
N VAL A 164 12.54 -8.37 -2.13
CA VAL A 164 13.77 -8.49 -1.31
C VAL A 164 14.81 -7.47 -1.78
N LEU A 165 15.12 -7.42 -3.07
CA LEU A 165 16.07 -6.47 -3.65
C LEU A 165 15.72 -5.02 -3.31
N ARG A 166 14.46 -4.63 -3.48
CA ARG A 166 13.99 -3.26 -3.23
C ARG A 166 14.16 -2.86 -1.76
N ASN A 167 13.70 -3.70 -0.83
CA ASN A 167 13.76 -3.37 0.60
C ASN A 167 15.20 -3.40 1.11
N TYR A 168 15.97 -4.42 0.73
CA TYR A 168 17.38 -4.55 1.11
C TYR A 168 18.20 -3.37 0.57
N ALA A 169 18.09 -3.06 -0.73
CA ALA A 169 18.80 -1.93 -1.32
C ALA A 169 18.39 -0.59 -0.67
N THR A 170 17.10 -0.39 -0.42
CA THR A 170 16.63 0.83 0.27
C THR A 170 17.22 0.95 1.67
N SER A 171 17.25 -0.15 2.44
CA SER A 171 17.80 -0.18 3.80
C SER A 171 19.30 0.11 3.79
N ILE A 172 20.07 -0.63 2.98
CA ILE A 172 21.53 -0.51 2.89
C ILE A 172 21.94 0.88 2.40
N LEU A 173 21.35 1.39 1.31
CA LEU A 173 21.77 2.67 0.74
C LEU A 173 21.47 3.85 1.66
N ASN A 174 20.36 3.81 2.40
CA ASN A 174 20.00 4.88 3.34
C ASN A 174 20.75 4.80 4.68
N SER A 175 21.25 3.63 5.09
CA SER A 175 21.96 3.46 6.36
C SER A 175 23.48 3.55 6.23
N THR A 176 24.05 3.09 5.11
CA THR A 176 25.51 2.95 4.96
C THR A 176 26.19 4.12 4.25
N ILE A 177 25.44 4.94 3.51
CA ILE A 177 26.00 6.09 2.78
C ILE A 177 25.70 7.37 3.57
N PRO A 178 26.71 7.98 4.23
CA PRO A 178 26.52 9.22 4.98
C PRO A 178 25.99 10.34 4.08
N GLY A 179 24.98 11.07 4.57
CA GLY A 179 24.37 12.21 3.88
C GLY A 179 23.19 11.86 2.96
N VAL A 180 22.90 10.59 2.69
CA VAL A 180 21.70 10.21 1.91
C VAL A 180 20.42 10.54 2.66
N ASN A 181 20.39 10.38 3.99
CA ASN A 181 19.29 10.85 4.85
C ASN A 181 17.88 10.48 4.37
N SER A 182 17.67 9.25 3.90
CA SER A 182 16.38 8.75 3.34
C SER A 182 15.98 9.34 1.97
N ALA A 183 16.90 10.01 1.26
CA ALA A 183 16.64 10.56 -0.07
C ALA A 183 16.64 9.49 -1.18
N PHE A 184 17.25 8.32 -0.95
CA PHE A 184 17.15 7.19 -1.88
C PHE A 184 15.85 6.42 -1.63
N TYR A 185 15.03 6.24 -2.67
CA TYR A 185 13.72 5.60 -2.54
C TYR A 185 13.28 4.91 -3.84
N PHE A 186 12.64 3.76 -3.74
CA PHE A 186 11.91 3.16 -4.86
C PHE A 186 10.43 3.49 -4.76
N ALA A 187 9.86 4.21 -5.72
CA ALA A 187 8.41 4.39 -5.81
C ALA A 187 7.73 3.04 -6.06
N SER A 188 8.23 2.28 -7.03
CA SER A 188 7.86 0.89 -7.31
C SER A 188 9.10 0.09 -7.70
N PHE A 189 9.05 -1.24 -7.53
CA PHE A 189 10.00 -2.16 -8.16
C PHE A 189 9.28 -3.48 -8.42
N SER A 190 8.76 -3.65 -9.64
CA SER A 190 7.85 -4.75 -9.98
C SER A 190 7.98 -5.11 -11.46
N SER A 191 7.58 -6.33 -11.80
CA SER A 191 7.35 -6.83 -13.15
C SER A 191 5.90 -6.64 -13.62
N GLN A 192 5.01 -6.17 -12.73
CA GLN A 192 3.57 -6.05 -12.99
C GLN A 192 3.05 -4.61 -12.94
N THR A 193 3.60 -3.77 -12.06
CA THR A 193 3.10 -2.40 -11.84
C THR A 193 4.21 -1.35 -11.91
N LEU A 194 3.81 -0.12 -12.23
CA LEU A 194 4.70 1.03 -12.30
C LEU A 194 4.00 2.26 -11.72
N ILE A 195 4.71 3.03 -10.90
CA ILE A 195 4.15 4.19 -10.19
C ILE A 195 4.83 5.48 -10.64
N TYR A 196 4.01 6.45 -11.06
CA TYR A 196 4.42 7.83 -11.33
C TYR A 196 3.84 8.72 -10.24
N LYS A 197 4.68 9.28 -9.38
CA LYS A 197 4.22 10.10 -8.25
C LYS A 197 5.25 11.12 -7.82
N GLY A 198 4.81 12.19 -7.18
CA GLY A 198 5.72 13.20 -6.67
C GLY A 198 5.03 14.21 -5.78
N GLN A 199 5.80 15.18 -5.31
CA GLN A 199 5.31 16.36 -4.60
C GLN A 199 4.65 17.32 -5.60
N LEU A 200 3.52 16.90 -6.14
CA LEU A 200 2.79 17.55 -7.23
C LEU A 200 1.35 17.80 -6.79
N ARG A 201 0.74 18.84 -7.37
CA ARG A 201 -0.71 19.01 -7.39
C ARG A 201 -1.35 17.95 -8.29
N THR A 202 -2.65 17.78 -8.19
CA THR A 202 -3.36 16.70 -8.86
C THR A 202 -3.35 16.84 -10.39
N ASP A 203 -3.46 18.06 -10.89
CA ASP A 203 -3.40 18.43 -12.31
C ASP A 203 -1.98 18.38 -12.90
N GLN A 204 -0.95 18.48 -12.06
CA GLN A 204 0.45 18.56 -12.48
C GLN A 204 1.05 17.21 -12.88
N VAL A 205 0.45 16.08 -12.48
CA VAL A 205 1.02 14.74 -12.72
C VAL A 205 1.19 14.47 -14.22
N LEU A 206 0.16 14.78 -15.01
CA LEU A 206 0.18 14.58 -16.46
C LEU A 206 1.22 15.47 -17.16
N THR A 207 1.31 16.75 -16.76
CA THR A 207 2.22 17.71 -17.39
C THR A 207 3.68 17.47 -16.98
N PHE A 208 3.92 17.06 -15.73
CA PHE A 208 5.25 16.79 -15.21
C PHE A 208 5.88 15.54 -15.84
N TYR A 209 5.15 14.42 -15.91
CA TYR A 209 5.69 13.17 -16.47
C TYR A 209 5.33 13.02 -17.95
N LYS A 210 6.31 13.26 -18.84
CA LYS A 210 6.10 13.24 -20.29
C LYS A 210 5.68 11.86 -20.83
N ASP A 211 6.03 10.79 -20.12
CA ASP A 211 5.58 9.44 -20.44
C ASP A 211 4.05 9.31 -20.44
N LEU A 212 3.38 9.97 -19.49
CA LEU A 212 1.92 9.91 -19.33
C LEU A 212 1.17 10.62 -20.45
N GLN A 213 1.86 11.42 -21.27
CA GLN A 213 1.30 12.10 -22.44
C GLN A 213 1.41 11.25 -23.71
N ASN A 214 2.07 10.09 -23.65
CA ASN A 214 2.29 9.24 -24.81
C ASN A 214 1.15 8.23 -24.97
N ASN A 215 0.39 8.34 -26.07
CA ASN A 215 -0.74 7.45 -26.38
C ASN A 215 -0.37 5.95 -26.52
N LYS A 216 0.92 5.61 -26.66
CA LYS A 216 1.40 4.22 -26.67
C LYS A 216 1.51 3.62 -25.27
N LEU A 217 1.58 4.45 -24.23
CA LEU A 217 1.52 4.01 -22.83
C LEU A 217 0.07 3.61 -22.52
N LYS A 218 -0.17 2.31 -22.33
CA LYS A 218 -1.50 1.73 -22.15
C LYS A 218 -1.57 0.89 -20.89
N SER A 219 -2.70 0.90 -20.22
CA SER A 219 -2.98 0.08 -19.04
C SER A 219 -4.45 -0.31 -18.98
N ALA A 220 -4.76 -1.47 -18.41
CA ALA A 220 -6.14 -1.84 -18.08
C ALA A 220 -6.51 -1.42 -16.67
N ILE A 221 -5.54 -1.14 -15.79
CA ILE A 221 -5.73 -0.62 -14.43
C ILE A 221 -5.01 0.72 -14.30
N ALA A 222 -5.71 1.74 -13.81
CA ALA A 222 -5.10 2.97 -13.36
C ALA A 222 -5.69 3.35 -11.99
N LEU A 223 -4.82 3.59 -11.02
CA LEU A 223 -5.20 3.92 -9.65
C LEU A 223 -4.48 5.21 -9.25
N VAL A 224 -5.23 6.20 -8.77
CA VAL A 224 -4.75 7.55 -8.48
C VAL A 224 -5.00 7.94 -7.04
N HIS A 225 -4.14 8.85 -6.55
CA HIS A 225 -4.28 9.42 -5.23
C HIS A 225 -3.82 10.88 -5.21
N SER A 226 -4.58 11.70 -4.48
CA SER A 226 -4.25 13.07 -4.08
C SER A 226 -4.07 13.11 -2.57
N ARG A 227 -2.91 13.60 -2.12
CA ARG A 227 -2.56 13.74 -0.71
C ARG A 227 -2.98 15.12 -0.20
N PHE A 228 -3.44 15.15 1.04
CA PHE A 228 -3.60 16.36 1.84
C PHE A 228 -2.84 16.13 3.13
N SER A 229 -1.88 16.99 3.45
CA SER A 229 -0.96 16.85 4.56
C SER A 229 -1.02 18.09 5.44
N THR A 230 -0.98 17.93 6.76
CA THR A 230 -0.84 19.08 7.66
C THR A 230 0.62 19.53 7.82
N ASN A 231 1.53 18.99 7.02
CA ASN A 231 2.95 19.33 7.03
C ASN A 231 3.31 20.23 5.83
N THR A 232 4.04 21.30 6.08
CA THR A 232 4.52 22.22 5.04
C THR A 232 5.86 21.80 4.41
N PHE A 233 6.52 20.75 4.92
CA PHE A 233 7.81 20.30 4.37
C PHE A 233 7.62 19.31 3.20
N PRO A 234 8.06 19.67 1.98
CA PRO A 234 7.84 18.87 0.79
C PRO A 234 8.63 17.55 0.85
N ASN A 235 7.98 16.43 0.48
CA ASN A 235 8.62 15.13 0.43
C ASN A 235 8.02 14.19 -0.62
N TRP A 236 8.71 14.09 -1.77
CA TRP A 236 8.31 13.29 -2.92
C TRP A 236 7.97 11.82 -2.60
N ARG A 237 8.65 11.21 -1.60
CA ARG A 237 8.44 9.79 -1.26
C ARG A 237 7.10 9.53 -0.57
N LEU A 238 6.52 10.54 0.07
CA LEU A 238 5.28 10.42 0.85
C LEU A 238 4.03 10.51 -0.02
N ALA A 239 4.16 10.99 -1.25
CA ALA A 239 3.09 10.91 -2.24
C ALA A 239 2.63 9.46 -2.42
N GLN A 240 1.35 9.30 -2.73
CA GLN A 240 0.72 8.02 -3.06
C GLN A 240 0.36 8.01 -4.55
N PRO A 241 0.10 6.84 -5.17
CA PRO A 241 -0.03 5.50 -4.58
C PRO A 241 1.24 4.93 -3.94
N PHE A 242 1.05 3.98 -3.03
CA PHE A 242 2.08 3.02 -2.65
C PHE A 242 1.98 1.77 -3.55
N ARG A 243 2.66 0.67 -3.21
CA ARG A 243 2.95 -0.40 -4.18
C ARG A 243 1.76 -1.31 -4.41
N PHE A 244 0.95 -1.48 -3.39
CA PHE A 244 -0.31 -2.21 -3.43
C PHE A 244 -1.50 -1.34 -3.09
N LEU A 245 -1.32 -0.23 -2.36
CA LEU A 245 -2.41 0.57 -1.82
C LEU A 245 -2.44 2.04 -2.27
N SER A 246 -3.66 2.56 -2.40
CA SER A 246 -3.99 3.95 -2.11
C SER A 246 -4.94 4.03 -0.93
N HIS A 247 -4.57 4.86 0.04
CA HIS A 247 -5.27 5.01 1.31
C HIS A 247 -5.72 6.45 1.50
N ASN A 248 -7.04 6.62 1.56
CA ASN A 248 -7.68 7.84 2.04
C ASN A 248 -8.13 7.60 3.48
N GLY A 249 -7.47 8.22 4.45
CA GLY A 249 -7.75 7.93 5.84
C GLY A 249 -6.55 8.14 6.74
N GLU A 250 -6.67 7.63 7.95
CA GLU A 250 -5.65 7.66 9.00
C GLU A 250 -5.74 6.39 9.82
N ILE A 251 -4.60 5.76 10.14
CA ILE A 251 -4.55 4.60 11.03
C ILE A 251 -4.23 5.06 12.47
N ASN A 252 -5.29 5.34 13.23
CA ASN A 252 -5.19 5.84 14.62
C ASN A 252 -4.47 4.88 15.58
N THR A 253 -4.41 3.60 15.22
CA THR A 253 -3.75 2.54 16.01
C THR A 253 -2.29 2.33 15.67
N ILE A 254 -1.70 3.14 14.77
CA ILE A 254 -0.39 2.90 14.15
C ILE A 254 0.72 2.61 15.16
N ARG A 255 0.83 3.37 16.25
CA ARG A 255 1.88 3.16 17.26
C ARG A 255 1.80 1.76 17.90
N GLY A 256 0.58 1.29 18.18
CA GLY A 256 0.36 -0.06 18.70
C GLY A 256 0.77 -1.12 17.68
N ASN A 257 0.37 -0.91 16.42
CA ASN A 257 0.65 -1.80 15.31
C ASN A 257 2.15 -1.96 15.04
N LEU A 258 2.90 -0.85 15.00
CA LEU A 258 4.35 -0.86 14.81
C LEU A 258 5.08 -1.63 15.92
N ASN A 259 4.70 -1.40 17.18
CA ASN A 259 5.31 -2.10 18.32
C ASN A 259 5.03 -3.60 18.29
N LYS A 260 3.80 -3.99 17.92
CA LYS A 260 3.41 -5.38 17.77
C LYS A 260 4.11 -6.05 16.60
N MET A 261 4.24 -5.37 15.47
CA MET A 261 4.96 -5.92 14.33
C MET A 261 6.43 -6.16 14.70
N ARG A 262 7.09 -5.19 15.34
CA ARG A 262 8.47 -5.34 15.81
C ARG A 262 8.67 -6.54 16.74
N SER A 263 7.70 -6.84 17.61
CA SER A 263 7.76 -8.04 18.47
C SER A 263 7.61 -9.37 17.72
N LYS A 264 7.07 -9.33 16.49
CA LYS A 264 6.80 -10.51 15.65
C LYS A 264 7.86 -10.71 14.57
N GLU A 265 8.67 -9.70 14.26
CA GLU A 265 9.69 -9.75 13.21
C GLU A 265 10.64 -10.94 13.37
N THR A 266 11.10 -11.23 14.59
CA THR A 266 12.03 -12.35 14.87
C THR A 266 11.37 -13.74 14.82
N LEU A 267 10.04 -13.80 14.80
CA LEU A 267 9.26 -15.04 14.75
C LEU A 267 8.77 -15.37 13.34
N MET A 268 9.05 -14.50 12.36
CA MET A 268 8.57 -14.69 11.00
C MET A 268 9.22 -15.92 10.36
N LYS A 269 8.38 -16.76 9.76
CA LYS A 269 8.77 -17.87 8.90
C LYS A 269 7.89 -17.87 7.67
N SER A 270 8.48 -18.23 6.53
CA SER A 270 7.78 -18.30 5.26
C SER A 270 8.23 -19.52 4.48
N ILE A 271 7.32 -20.09 3.70
CA ILE A 271 7.65 -21.12 2.69
C ILE A 271 8.13 -20.48 1.37
N HIS A 272 7.96 -19.17 1.23
CA HIS A 272 8.23 -18.42 -0.01
C HIS A 272 9.45 -17.51 0.09
N PHE A 273 10.00 -17.32 1.29
CA PHE A 273 11.21 -16.55 1.55
C PHE A 273 12.14 -17.39 2.41
N THR A 274 13.43 -17.37 2.13
CA THR A 274 14.43 -17.98 3.01
C THR A 274 14.59 -17.17 4.29
N ASP A 275 15.23 -17.74 5.31
CA ASP A 275 15.48 -17.03 6.56
C ASP A 275 16.39 -15.81 6.34
N GLU A 276 17.37 -15.92 5.44
CA GLU A 276 18.25 -14.82 5.05
C GLU A 276 17.47 -13.71 4.33
N GLU A 277 16.55 -14.07 3.43
CA GLU A 277 15.70 -13.08 2.76
C GLU A 277 14.78 -12.36 3.75
N LEU A 278 14.24 -13.08 4.74
CA LEU A 278 13.43 -12.47 5.79
C LEU A 278 14.25 -11.50 6.65
N GLU A 279 15.50 -11.82 6.98
CA GLU A 279 16.42 -10.90 7.65
C GLU A 279 16.70 -9.65 6.81
N MET A 280 16.91 -9.80 5.50
CA MET A 280 17.15 -8.68 4.58
C MET A 280 15.95 -7.72 4.47
N LEU A 281 14.74 -8.20 4.76
CA LEU A 281 13.53 -7.39 4.74
C LEU A 281 13.35 -6.53 6.00
N LEU A 282 14.10 -6.79 7.08
CA LEU A 282 13.95 -6.07 8.35
C LEU A 282 14.55 -4.65 8.31
N PRO A 283 13.92 -3.67 8.99
CA PRO A 283 12.59 -3.76 9.62
C PRO A 283 11.47 -3.65 8.57
N ILE A 284 10.38 -4.41 8.73
CA ILE A 284 9.24 -4.42 7.79
C ILE A 284 8.49 -3.09 7.86
N THR A 285 8.34 -2.57 9.07
CA THR A 285 7.65 -1.31 9.35
C THR A 285 8.61 -0.33 10.03
N ASN A 286 8.42 0.96 9.80
CA ASN A 286 9.32 1.99 10.29
C ASN A 286 8.51 3.19 10.79
N SER A 287 8.84 3.67 11.99
CA SER A 287 8.19 4.84 12.59
C SER A 287 8.43 6.15 11.83
N LYS A 288 9.41 6.19 10.92
CA LYS A 288 9.67 7.33 10.02
C LYS A 288 8.81 7.33 8.74
N ASN A 289 8.12 6.23 8.47
CA ASN A 289 7.17 6.11 7.36
C ASN A 289 5.79 6.58 7.81
N SER A 290 4.97 7.06 6.87
CA SER A 290 3.56 7.34 7.17
C SER A 290 2.84 6.05 7.58
N ASP A 291 1.71 6.21 8.24
CA ASP A 291 0.79 5.13 8.59
C ASP A 291 0.42 4.26 7.38
N SER A 292 0.13 4.92 6.25
CA SER A 292 -0.28 4.36 4.97
C SER A 292 0.85 3.58 4.31
N ALA A 293 2.08 4.10 4.38
CA ALA A 293 3.26 3.40 3.88
C ALA A 293 3.55 2.13 4.70
N ASN A 294 3.35 2.17 6.03
CA ASN A 294 3.51 1.00 6.87
C ASN A 294 2.42 -0.05 6.64
N LEU A 295 1.18 0.39 6.39
CA LEU A 295 0.10 -0.51 6.00
C LEU A 295 0.40 -1.19 4.65
N ASP A 296 0.88 -0.44 3.66
CA ASP A 296 1.30 -0.98 2.35
C ASP A 296 2.41 -2.02 2.50
N SER A 297 3.44 -1.76 3.33
CA SER A 297 4.50 -2.74 3.61
C SER A 297 3.95 -4.04 4.19
N MET A 298 2.99 -3.97 5.12
CA MET A 298 2.34 -5.15 5.69
C MET A 298 1.50 -5.89 4.65
N VAL A 299 0.78 -5.15 3.80
CA VAL A 299 -0.01 -5.75 2.71
C VAL A 299 0.88 -6.50 1.75
N GLU A 300 1.95 -5.87 1.29
CA GLU A 300 2.91 -6.43 0.36
C GLU A 300 3.60 -7.70 0.91
N LEU A 301 4.10 -7.64 2.15
CA LEU A 301 4.72 -8.80 2.81
C LEU A 301 3.75 -9.99 2.87
N LEU A 302 2.52 -9.76 3.35
CA LEU A 302 1.54 -10.82 3.54
C LEU A 302 1.03 -11.39 2.21
N ALA A 303 0.90 -10.54 1.19
CA ALA A 303 0.49 -10.93 -0.15
C ALA A 303 1.54 -11.81 -0.83
N LEU A 304 2.80 -11.35 -0.85
CA LEU A 304 3.91 -12.10 -1.44
C LEU A 304 4.24 -13.39 -0.65
N SER A 305 3.86 -13.45 0.63
CA SER A 305 3.86 -14.66 1.45
C SER A 305 2.70 -15.63 1.16
N GLY A 306 1.93 -15.44 0.08
CA GLY A 306 0.98 -16.42 -0.46
C GLY A 306 -0.49 -16.20 -0.13
N ARG A 307 -0.85 -15.04 0.43
CA ARG A 307 -2.26 -14.65 0.68
C ARG A 307 -2.78 -13.77 -0.45
N SER A 308 -4.05 -13.91 -0.80
CA SER A 308 -4.73 -12.97 -1.72
C SER A 308 -4.93 -11.61 -1.05
N LEU A 309 -4.98 -10.51 -1.81
CA LEU A 309 -5.22 -9.17 -1.25
C LEU A 309 -6.50 -9.07 -0.39
N PRO A 310 -7.66 -9.66 -0.78
CA PRO A 310 -8.82 -9.73 0.09
C PRO A 310 -8.55 -10.36 1.46
N HIS A 311 -7.87 -11.51 1.50
CA HIS A 311 -7.47 -12.17 2.74
C HIS A 311 -6.61 -11.23 3.60
N VAL A 312 -5.57 -10.63 3.01
CA VAL A 312 -4.67 -9.72 3.73
C VAL A 312 -5.42 -8.53 4.33
N LEU A 313 -6.32 -7.91 3.56
CA LEU A 313 -7.11 -6.78 4.05
C LEU A 313 -8.16 -7.17 5.08
N MET A 314 -8.78 -8.34 4.95
CA MET A 314 -9.64 -8.87 6.01
C MET A 314 -8.88 -9.20 7.31
N MET A 315 -7.57 -9.47 7.23
CA MET A 315 -6.71 -9.63 8.41
C MET A 315 -6.36 -8.29 9.05
N LEU A 316 -5.90 -7.32 8.26
CA LEU A 316 -5.38 -6.05 8.74
C LEU A 316 -6.49 -5.06 9.08
N VAL A 317 -7.53 -4.98 8.26
CA VAL A 317 -8.68 -4.05 8.40
C VAL A 317 -9.99 -4.84 8.47
N PRO A 318 -10.21 -5.63 9.54
CA PRO A 318 -11.40 -6.47 9.68
C PRO A 318 -12.67 -5.64 9.95
N GLU A 319 -13.78 -6.06 9.37
CA GLU A 319 -15.11 -5.51 9.66
C GLU A 319 -15.53 -5.74 11.14
N ALA A 320 -16.54 -5.03 11.61
CA ALA A 320 -17.03 -5.17 12.97
C ALA A 320 -17.68 -6.56 13.20
N TRP A 321 -16.96 -7.47 13.84
CA TRP A 321 -17.35 -8.89 13.97
C TRP A 321 -17.66 -9.38 15.39
N GLN A 322 -17.13 -8.71 16.43
CA GLN A 322 -17.16 -9.23 17.81
C GLN A 322 -18.61 -9.40 18.32
N ASP A 323 -19.40 -8.33 18.27
CA ASP A 323 -20.78 -8.29 18.77
C ASP A 323 -21.84 -8.45 17.68
N ASN A 324 -21.42 -8.70 16.44
CA ASN A 324 -22.34 -8.96 15.34
C ASN A 324 -22.96 -10.35 15.49
N LYS A 325 -24.28 -10.39 15.77
CA LYS A 325 -25.07 -11.63 15.93
C LYS A 325 -25.59 -12.19 14.60
N THR A 326 -25.70 -11.36 13.56
CA THR A 326 -26.23 -11.74 12.24
C THR A 326 -25.14 -12.18 11.27
N MET A 327 -23.86 -11.96 11.62
CA MET A 327 -22.71 -12.40 10.82
C MET A 327 -22.66 -13.93 10.69
N ASP A 328 -22.36 -14.39 9.48
CA ASP A 328 -22.09 -15.80 9.20
C ASP A 328 -21.03 -16.41 10.15
N LYS A 329 -21.24 -17.66 10.55
CA LYS A 329 -20.38 -18.36 11.51
C LYS A 329 -18.97 -18.58 10.98
N LYS A 330 -18.79 -18.90 9.69
CA LYS A 330 -17.47 -19.10 9.09
C LYS A 330 -16.71 -17.79 9.02
N LYS A 331 -17.39 -16.71 8.64
CA LYS A 331 -16.83 -15.36 8.64
C LYS A 331 -16.41 -14.90 10.04
N LYS A 332 -17.27 -15.11 11.04
CA LYS A 332 -16.94 -14.82 12.44
C LYS A 332 -15.77 -15.67 12.95
N ALA A 333 -15.68 -16.93 12.54
CA ALA A 333 -14.54 -17.80 12.86
C ALA A 333 -13.24 -17.30 12.21
N PHE A 334 -13.26 -16.91 10.94
CA PHE A 334 -12.11 -16.32 10.26
C PHE A 334 -11.55 -15.12 11.04
N TYR A 335 -12.40 -14.14 11.38
CA TYR A 335 -11.93 -12.94 12.09
C TYR A 335 -11.43 -13.25 13.49
N LYS A 336 -12.12 -14.16 14.19
CA LYS A 336 -11.71 -14.59 15.53
C LYS A 336 -10.37 -15.32 15.54
N PHE A 337 -10.03 -16.04 14.47
CA PHE A 337 -8.74 -16.68 14.29
C PHE A 337 -7.65 -15.64 14.01
N HIS A 338 -7.88 -14.71 13.09
CA HIS A 338 -6.86 -13.72 12.73
C HIS A 338 -6.65 -12.66 13.82
N ALA A 339 -7.66 -12.37 14.64
CA ALA A 339 -7.54 -11.48 15.80
C ALA A 339 -6.58 -12.01 16.88
N SER A 340 -6.22 -13.30 16.90
CA SER A 340 -5.13 -13.81 17.75
C SER A 340 -3.75 -13.73 17.11
N LEU A 341 -3.66 -13.36 15.83
CA LEU A 341 -2.40 -13.27 15.08
C LEU A 341 -1.98 -11.83 14.84
N VAL A 342 -2.91 -10.96 14.46
CA VAL A 342 -2.65 -9.56 14.09
C VAL A 342 -3.71 -8.66 14.68
N GLU A 343 -3.26 -7.57 15.31
CA GLU A 343 -4.10 -6.50 15.80
C GLU A 343 -4.65 -5.68 14.62
N PRO A 344 -5.93 -5.27 14.65
CA PRO A 344 -6.50 -4.45 13.59
C PRO A 344 -5.76 -3.12 13.42
N TRP A 345 -5.46 -2.79 12.16
CA TRP A 345 -5.02 -1.47 11.73
C TRP A 345 -6.25 -0.59 11.57
N ASP A 346 -6.74 -0.11 12.72
CA ASP A 346 -8.00 0.62 12.84
C ASP A 346 -7.81 2.14 12.68
N GLY A 347 -8.85 2.78 12.18
CA GLY A 347 -8.94 4.20 11.84
C GLY A 347 -9.81 4.42 10.59
N PRO A 348 -10.20 5.67 10.27
CA PRO A 348 -10.92 5.96 9.02
C PRO A 348 -10.09 5.48 7.83
N ALA A 349 -10.64 4.64 6.95
CA ALA A 349 -9.90 4.16 5.80
C ALA A 349 -10.83 3.83 4.62
N ALA A 350 -10.59 4.47 3.48
CA ALA A 350 -10.96 3.95 2.18
C ALA A 350 -9.69 3.48 1.47
N LEU A 351 -9.68 2.20 1.06
CA LEU A 351 -8.53 1.55 0.47
C LEU A 351 -8.88 1.10 -0.94
N LEU A 352 -8.11 1.57 -1.91
CA LEU A 352 -8.01 0.96 -3.24
C LEU A 352 -6.74 0.14 -3.28
N PHE A 353 -6.82 -1.05 -3.86
CA PHE A 353 -5.70 -1.99 -3.84
C PHE A 353 -5.56 -2.77 -5.14
N THR A 354 -4.32 -3.10 -5.51
CA THR A 354 -4.03 -3.87 -6.73
C THR A 354 -2.69 -4.59 -6.65
N ASP A 355 -2.61 -5.74 -7.31
CA ASP A 355 -1.37 -6.48 -7.61
C ASP A 355 -0.99 -6.38 -9.10
N GLY A 356 -1.67 -5.54 -9.87
CA GLY A 356 -1.55 -5.44 -11.32
C GLY A 356 -2.39 -6.45 -12.11
N LYS A 357 -3.03 -7.43 -11.46
CA LYS A 357 -3.95 -8.41 -12.09
C LYS A 357 -5.39 -8.27 -11.63
N SER A 358 -5.57 -7.74 -10.43
CA SER A 358 -6.86 -7.43 -9.82
C SER A 358 -6.87 -6.01 -9.30
N LEU A 359 -8.04 -5.40 -9.22
CA LEU A 359 -8.26 -4.12 -8.54
C LEU A 359 -9.40 -4.31 -7.56
N GLY A 360 -9.19 -3.94 -6.30
CA GLY A 360 -10.24 -4.00 -5.30
C GLY A 360 -10.36 -2.73 -4.48
N ALA A 361 -11.45 -2.70 -3.72
CA ALA A 361 -11.84 -1.60 -2.86
C ALA A 361 -12.37 -2.15 -1.54
N THR A 362 -11.99 -1.55 -0.41
CA THR A 362 -12.57 -1.85 0.90
C THR A 362 -12.64 -0.60 1.76
N LEU A 363 -13.59 -0.57 2.69
CA LEU A 363 -13.67 0.46 3.73
C LEU A 363 -13.31 -0.11 5.10
N ASP A 364 -12.94 0.79 6.02
CA ASP A 364 -12.85 0.50 7.43
C ASP A 364 -14.19 0.02 8.00
N ARG A 365 -14.14 -0.55 9.20
CA ARG A 365 -15.30 -1.16 9.89
C ARG A 365 -16.48 -0.21 10.12
N ASN A 366 -16.23 1.09 10.20
CA ASN A 366 -17.23 2.13 10.44
C ASN A 366 -17.61 2.87 9.14
N GLY A 367 -16.84 2.67 8.06
CA GLY A 367 -17.05 3.31 6.76
C GLY A 367 -16.98 4.82 6.83
N LEU A 368 -15.92 5.33 7.46
CA LEU A 368 -15.75 6.76 7.77
C LEU A 368 -15.32 7.58 6.56
N ARG A 369 -14.99 6.93 5.44
CA ARG A 369 -14.55 7.58 4.20
C ARG A 369 -15.43 7.16 3.02
N PRO A 370 -15.80 8.10 2.12
CA PRO A 370 -16.66 7.80 1.00
C PRO A 370 -15.91 7.05 -0.09
N LEU A 371 -16.56 6.04 -0.68
CA LEU A 371 -16.09 5.39 -1.89
C LEU A 371 -17.29 4.94 -2.73
N ARG A 372 -17.36 5.41 -3.97
CA ARG A 372 -18.43 5.13 -4.93
C ARG A 372 -17.90 4.35 -6.10
N TYR A 373 -18.76 3.59 -6.75
CA TYR A 373 -18.42 2.87 -7.96
C TYR A 373 -19.47 3.04 -9.05
N PHE A 374 -19.01 2.93 -10.29
CA PHE A 374 -19.81 2.84 -11.49
C PHE A 374 -19.33 1.65 -12.32
N ILE A 375 -20.28 0.86 -12.82
CA ILE A 375 -20.04 -0.22 -13.79
C ILE A 375 -20.70 0.20 -15.08
N THR A 376 -19.95 0.17 -16.17
CA THR A 376 -20.42 0.61 -17.49
C THR A 376 -20.53 -0.54 -18.48
N SER A 377 -21.30 -0.33 -19.55
CA SER A 377 -21.58 -1.32 -20.60
C SER A 377 -20.39 -1.69 -21.48
N ASP A 378 -19.31 -0.91 -21.41
CA ASP A 378 -18.02 -1.18 -22.04
C ASP A 378 -17.02 -1.85 -21.08
N ASP A 379 -17.54 -2.60 -20.09
CA ASP A 379 -16.78 -3.39 -19.12
C ASP A 379 -15.82 -2.57 -18.23
N ARG A 380 -16.11 -1.29 -17.99
CA ARG A 380 -15.31 -0.47 -17.07
C ARG A 380 -15.90 -0.47 -15.68
N LEU A 381 -15.03 -0.62 -14.69
CA LEU A 381 -15.33 -0.31 -13.29
C LEU A 381 -14.56 0.95 -12.92
N ILE A 382 -15.29 1.95 -12.44
CA ILE A 382 -14.76 3.25 -12.06
C ILE A 382 -15.05 3.44 -10.57
N LEU A 383 -14.01 3.63 -9.77
CA LEU A 383 -14.11 3.87 -8.33
C LEU A 383 -13.60 5.27 -8.02
N SER A 384 -14.30 6.00 -7.15
CA SER A 384 -13.85 7.32 -6.71
C SER A 384 -14.41 7.69 -5.34
N SER A 385 -13.65 8.48 -4.58
CA SER A 385 -14.16 9.14 -3.38
C SER A 385 -15.33 10.09 -3.67
N GLU A 386 -15.48 10.56 -4.92
CA GLU A 386 -16.56 11.46 -5.35
C GLU A 386 -17.26 10.97 -6.63
N ALA A 387 -18.60 11.06 -6.67
CA ALA A 387 -19.38 10.59 -7.81
C ALA A 387 -19.08 11.36 -9.12
N GLY A 388 -18.81 12.66 -9.03
CA GLY A 388 -18.63 13.54 -10.18
C GLY A 388 -17.19 13.72 -10.62
N ALA A 389 -16.24 12.93 -10.07
CA ALA A 389 -14.82 13.12 -10.37
C ALA A 389 -14.48 12.76 -11.83
N LEU A 390 -15.23 11.88 -12.47
CA LEU A 390 -15.07 11.55 -13.89
C LEU A 390 -16.42 11.72 -14.60
N PRO A 391 -16.50 12.51 -15.69
CA PRO A 391 -17.72 12.57 -16.49
C PRO A 391 -17.93 11.25 -17.23
N ILE A 392 -19.00 10.54 -16.88
CA ILE A 392 -19.41 9.27 -17.51
C ILE A 392 -20.72 9.53 -18.24
N ARG A 393 -20.87 8.95 -19.45
CA ARG A 393 -22.15 9.03 -20.17
C ARG A 393 -23.19 8.21 -19.41
N GLU A 394 -24.24 8.85 -18.91
CA GLU A 394 -25.30 8.16 -18.14
C GLU A 394 -25.90 6.95 -18.87
N SER A 395 -25.99 7.01 -20.20
CA SER A 395 -26.50 5.90 -21.02
C SER A 395 -25.61 4.64 -21.02
N THR A 396 -24.36 4.73 -20.59
CA THR A 396 -23.45 3.59 -20.50
C THR A 396 -23.41 2.98 -19.10
N ILE A 397 -24.02 3.61 -18.09
CA ILE A 397 -23.96 3.12 -16.70
C ILE A 397 -24.96 1.97 -16.53
N ILE A 398 -24.43 0.78 -16.22
CA ILE A 398 -25.22 -0.41 -15.87
C ILE A 398 -25.57 -0.39 -14.38
N GLU A 399 -24.59 -0.03 -13.54
CA GLU A 399 -24.75 -0.03 -12.09
C GLU A 399 -23.99 1.13 -11.47
N LYS A 400 -24.60 1.76 -10.46
CA LYS A 400 -23.95 2.77 -9.61
C LYS A 400 -24.21 2.46 -8.15
N GLY A 401 -23.17 2.56 -7.33
CA GLY A 401 -23.30 2.23 -5.93
C GLY A 401 -22.23 2.87 -5.05
N ARG A 402 -22.24 2.48 -3.78
CA ARG A 402 -21.24 2.87 -2.79
C ARG A 402 -20.75 1.65 -2.03
N ILE A 403 -19.48 1.68 -1.65
CA ILE A 403 -18.94 0.68 -0.74
C ILE A 403 -19.46 1.00 0.67
N SER A 404 -19.99 -0.01 1.35
CA SER A 404 -20.53 0.14 2.72
C SER A 404 -19.46 -0.22 3.76
N PRO A 405 -19.63 0.17 5.04
CA PRO A 405 -18.68 -0.14 6.11
C PRO A 405 -18.26 -1.60 6.14
N GLY A 406 -16.94 -1.85 6.16
CA GLY A 406 -16.35 -3.19 6.16
C GLY A 406 -16.59 -4.04 4.91
N ARG A 407 -17.28 -3.53 3.88
CA ARG A 407 -17.58 -4.29 2.65
C ARG A 407 -16.45 -4.16 1.62
N MET A 408 -16.30 -5.20 0.80
CA MET A 408 -15.28 -5.27 -0.25
C MET A 408 -15.90 -5.40 -1.65
N LEU A 409 -15.18 -4.89 -2.64
CA LEU A 409 -15.41 -5.12 -4.06
C LEU A 409 -14.09 -5.53 -4.71
N LEU A 410 -14.13 -6.47 -5.66
CA LEU A 410 -12.94 -6.94 -6.38
C LEU A 410 -13.25 -7.11 -7.87
N ALA A 411 -12.47 -6.49 -8.74
CA ALA A 411 -12.40 -6.80 -10.16
C ALA A 411 -11.18 -7.68 -10.43
N ASP A 412 -11.41 -8.90 -10.90
CA ASP A 412 -10.37 -9.84 -11.33
C ASP A 412 -10.31 -9.85 -12.86
N LEU A 413 -9.24 -9.28 -13.42
CA LEU A 413 -9.08 -9.16 -14.88
C LEU A 413 -8.79 -10.51 -15.54
N SER A 414 -8.22 -11.45 -14.79
CA SER A 414 -7.97 -12.80 -15.31
C SER A 414 -9.27 -13.58 -15.51
N LYS A 415 -10.27 -13.32 -14.65
CA LYS A 415 -11.61 -13.90 -14.74
C LYS A 415 -12.58 -13.03 -15.54
N GLY A 416 -12.22 -11.78 -15.83
CA GLY A 416 -13.11 -10.83 -16.50
C GLY A 416 -14.38 -10.52 -15.69
N LYS A 417 -14.27 -10.52 -14.35
CA LYS A 417 -15.41 -10.51 -13.42
C LYS A 417 -15.25 -9.50 -12.28
N ILE A 418 -16.35 -8.86 -11.91
CA ILE A 418 -16.50 -8.11 -10.67
C ILE A 418 -17.21 -8.99 -9.64
N SER A 419 -16.63 -9.11 -8.45
CA SER A 419 -17.18 -9.82 -7.30
C SER A 419 -17.43 -8.84 -6.16
N PHE A 420 -18.58 -8.96 -5.52
CA PHE A 420 -18.97 -8.14 -4.37
C PHE A 420 -18.68 -8.87 -3.05
N ASP A 421 -18.98 -8.20 -1.93
CA ASP A 421 -18.53 -8.58 -0.59
C ASP A 421 -18.71 -10.04 -0.20
N GLU A 422 -19.91 -10.60 -0.42
CA GLU A 422 -20.20 -11.97 -0.01
C GLU A 422 -19.36 -12.97 -0.80
N GLU A 423 -19.33 -12.85 -2.13
CA GLU A 423 -18.54 -13.71 -3.00
C GLU A 423 -17.04 -13.62 -2.66
N VAL A 424 -16.51 -12.39 -2.50
CA VAL A 424 -15.10 -12.17 -2.20
C VAL A 424 -14.71 -12.76 -0.83
N LYS A 425 -15.52 -12.51 0.20
CA LYS A 425 -15.22 -13.00 1.56
C LYS A 425 -15.44 -14.50 1.67
N ASP A 426 -16.41 -15.06 0.96
CA ASP A 426 -16.68 -16.50 0.98
C ASP A 426 -15.50 -17.31 0.45
N GLU A 427 -14.82 -16.85 -0.60
CA GLU A 427 -13.60 -17.49 -1.09
C GLU A 427 -12.50 -17.52 0.00
N VAL A 428 -12.36 -16.44 0.77
CA VAL A 428 -11.35 -16.33 1.83
C VAL A 428 -11.69 -17.20 3.04
N VAL A 429 -12.91 -17.12 3.57
CA VAL A 429 -13.30 -17.79 4.82
C VAL A 429 -13.40 -19.31 4.65
N ASN A 430 -13.63 -19.80 3.44
CA ASN A 430 -13.69 -21.23 3.13
C ASN A 430 -12.31 -21.86 2.85
N ARG A 431 -11.24 -21.06 2.78
CA ARG A 431 -9.89 -21.56 2.43
C ARG A 431 -9.29 -22.51 3.48
N LYS A 432 -9.69 -22.39 4.75
CA LYS A 432 -9.22 -23.22 5.88
C LYS A 432 -10.33 -23.45 6.91
N PRO A 433 -10.25 -24.52 7.72
CA PRO A 433 -11.27 -24.84 8.73
C PRO A 433 -11.09 -24.01 10.02
N TYR A 434 -11.23 -22.68 9.92
CA TYR A 434 -10.98 -21.74 11.02
C TYR A 434 -11.78 -22.05 12.29
N ASP A 435 -13.06 -22.41 12.16
CA ASP A 435 -13.92 -22.75 13.31
C ASP A 435 -13.41 -23.97 14.08
N SER A 436 -12.99 -25.02 13.36
CA SER A 436 -12.42 -26.22 13.95
C SER A 436 -11.13 -25.93 14.70
N TRP A 437 -10.24 -25.12 14.12
CA TRP A 437 -8.99 -24.71 14.80
C TRP A 437 -9.27 -23.93 16.09
N ILE A 438 -10.22 -22.98 16.06
CA ILE A 438 -10.57 -22.22 17.27
C ILE A 438 -11.15 -23.13 18.34
N LYS A 439 -12.06 -24.05 17.99
CA LYS A 439 -12.67 -24.97 18.96
C LYS A 439 -11.66 -25.89 19.61
N LYS A 440 -10.67 -26.35 18.84
CA LYS A 440 -9.66 -27.30 19.31
C LYS A 440 -8.56 -26.61 20.13
N GLU A 441 -8.05 -25.48 19.68
CA GLU A 441 -6.80 -24.89 20.22
C GLU A 441 -7.03 -23.70 21.17
N ARG A 442 -8.22 -23.08 21.17
CA ARG A 442 -8.49 -21.90 22.01
C ARG A 442 -9.16 -22.27 23.34
N LEU A 443 -8.42 -22.13 24.42
CA LEU A 443 -8.95 -22.22 25.78
C LEU A 443 -9.65 -20.90 26.19
N LYS A 444 -10.80 -21.01 26.85
CA LYS A 444 -11.49 -19.88 27.48
C LYS A 444 -11.38 -20.03 28.99
N LEU A 445 -10.48 -19.27 29.63
CA LEU A 445 -10.24 -19.36 31.08
C LEU A 445 -11.53 -19.22 31.92
N ARG A 446 -12.49 -18.38 31.50
CA ARG A 446 -13.80 -18.24 32.17
C ARG A 446 -14.68 -19.50 32.18
N MET A 447 -14.36 -20.47 31.33
CA MET A 447 -15.05 -21.78 31.25
C MET A 447 -14.28 -22.86 32.02
N ILE A 448 -13.09 -22.54 32.53
CA ILE A 448 -12.30 -23.45 33.37
C ILE A 448 -12.88 -23.32 34.80
N PRO A 449 -13.25 -24.43 35.45
CA PRO A 449 -13.74 -24.39 36.81
C PRO A 449 -12.69 -23.77 37.75
N ALA A 450 -13.17 -23.05 38.77
CA ALA A 450 -12.28 -22.56 39.82
C ALA A 450 -11.58 -23.75 40.49
N PRO A 451 -10.30 -23.62 40.87
CA PRO A 451 -9.61 -24.69 41.59
C PRO A 451 -10.32 -24.95 42.91
N THR A 452 -10.56 -26.23 43.22
CA THR A 452 -11.22 -26.66 44.45
C THR A 452 -10.37 -26.33 45.69
N GLU A 453 -9.05 -26.34 45.53
CA GLU A 453 -8.09 -25.98 46.56
C GLU A 453 -7.15 -24.89 46.04
N LEU A 454 -6.99 -23.83 46.84
CA LEU A 454 -6.04 -22.77 46.56
C LEU A 454 -4.71 -23.09 47.23
N SER A 455 -3.63 -23.16 46.47
CA SER A 455 -2.27 -23.31 47.02
C SER A 455 -1.88 -22.15 47.94
N PHE A 456 -2.52 -20.99 47.74
CA PHE A 456 -2.42 -19.81 48.61
C PHE A 456 -3.84 -19.32 48.91
N PRO A 457 -4.46 -19.79 50.01
CA PRO A 457 -5.77 -19.31 50.41
C PRO A 457 -5.68 -17.82 50.74
N TYR A 458 -6.66 -17.05 50.28
CA TYR A 458 -6.78 -15.64 50.61
C TYR A 458 -8.16 -15.37 51.18
N SER A 459 -8.24 -14.46 52.15
CA SER A 459 -9.49 -13.84 52.57
C SER A 459 -9.57 -12.43 51.99
N THR A 460 -10.75 -12.06 51.50
CA THR A 460 -11.03 -10.66 51.11
C THR A 460 -10.80 -9.68 52.25
N ASP A 461 -10.92 -10.12 53.51
CA ASP A 461 -10.67 -9.29 54.69
C ASP A 461 -9.17 -9.08 54.95
N ASP A 462 -8.33 -10.07 54.64
CA ASP A 462 -6.88 -9.97 54.77
C ASP A 462 -6.26 -9.11 53.66
N ILE A 463 -6.81 -9.16 52.44
CA ILE A 463 -6.44 -8.26 51.34
C ILE A 463 -6.80 -6.79 51.67
N LYS A 464 -7.92 -6.55 52.37
CA LYS A 464 -8.30 -5.20 52.82
C LYS A 464 -7.37 -4.67 53.92
N LYS A 465 -6.82 -5.54 54.78
CA LYS A 465 -5.87 -5.16 55.84
C LYS A 465 -4.47 -4.88 55.30
N ASN A 466 -4.01 -5.64 54.30
CA ASN A 466 -2.71 -5.46 53.66
C ASN A 466 -2.76 -4.44 52.50
N LYS A 467 -3.11 -3.18 52.79
CA LYS A 467 -3.04 -2.07 51.81
C LYS A 467 -1.70 -1.31 51.89
N PRO A 468 -0.67 -1.66 51.10
CA PRO A 468 0.39 -0.71 50.76
C PRO A 468 -0.04 0.22 49.59
N PHE A 469 -1.11 -0.14 48.86
CA PHE A 469 -1.70 0.72 47.85
C PHE A 469 -2.82 1.56 48.47
N LEU A 470 -2.58 2.88 48.56
CA LEU A 470 -3.54 3.91 48.95
C LEU A 470 -4.82 3.84 48.11
N VAL A 471 -5.75 2.97 48.51
CA VAL A 471 -7.15 3.05 48.09
C VAL A 471 -7.82 4.00 49.07
N THR A 472 -7.77 5.30 48.77
CA THR A 472 -8.57 6.31 49.45
C THR A 472 -10.04 6.02 49.19
N ALA A 473 -10.81 5.88 50.26
CA ALA A 473 -12.25 5.70 50.21
C ALA A 473 -12.91 7.00 49.73
N LYS A 474 -13.02 7.18 48.42
CA LYS A 474 -13.99 8.09 47.79
C LYS A 474 -14.65 7.39 46.61
N LYS A 475 -15.51 6.44 46.94
CA LYS A 475 -16.65 6.03 46.12
C LYS A 475 -17.80 5.72 47.07
N THR A 476 -18.46 6.78 47.50
CA THR A 476 -19.89 6.78 47.86
C THR A 476 -20.59 7.58 46.80
#